data_AF-A0A838MWL0-F1
#
_entry.id   AF-A0A838MWL0-F1
#
_cell.length_a   1.000
_cell.length_b   1.000
_cell.length_c   1.000
_cell.angle_alpha   90.00
_cell.angle_beta   90.00
_cell.angle_gamma   90.00
#
_symmetry.space_group_name_H-M   'P 1'
#
loop_
_entity.id
_entity.type
_entity.pdbx_description
1 polymer ?
#
loop_
_entity_poly.entity_id
_entity_poly.type
_entity_poly.pdbx_seq_one_letter_code
_entity_poly.pdbx_strand_id
1 'polypeptide(L)'
;MEEVLIVGGGIGGLTLALALRRANIPCAVFERAPELKEVGAGIGVWTNAVKVLDRLGVGARLRETGAPVHIGEMCSAKGQVLSRSNLDQVV
;
A
#
# COMPACT_ATOMS: atom_id res chain seq x y z
N MET A 1 4.02 31.21 5.09
CA MET A 1 3.11 30.07 4.88
C MET A 1 3.70 28.91 5.64
N GLU A 2 2.90 28.22 6.45
CA GLU A 2 3.33 27.03 7.17
C GLU A 2 3.20 25.82 6.23
N GLU A 3 4.26 25.02 6.12
CA GLU A 3 4.32 23.83 5.28
C GLU A 3 4.56 22.60 6.16
N VAL A 4 3.85 21.50 5.87
CA VAL A 4 4.07 20.23 6.57
C VAL A 4 5.32 19.54 6.01
N LEU A 5 6.32 19.34 6.86
CA LEU A 5 7.51 18.57 6.50
C LEU A 5 7.28 17.09 6.80
N ILE A 6 7.46 16.25 5.79
CA ILE A 6 7.34 14.80 5.89
C ILE A 6 8.75 14.21 5.75
N VAL A 7 9.22 13.54 6.80
CA VAL A 7 10.52 12.87 6.81
C VAL A 7 10.32 11.40 6.47
N GLY A 8 10.71 11.00 5.25
CA GLY A 8 10.63 9.65 4.71
C GLY A 8 9.73 9.55 3.47
N GLY A 9 10.30 9.10 2.36
CA GLY A 9 9.64 8.85 1.07
C GLY A 9 9.07 7.44 0.92
N GLY A 10 8.75 6.77 2.03
CA GLY A 10 8.13 5.44 2.03
C GLY A 10 6.62 5.47 1.81
N ILE A 11 5.97 4.30 1.94
CA ILE A 11 4.52 4.13 1.72
C ILE A 11 3.70 5.12 2.55
N GLY A 12 3.98 5.23 3.86
CA GLY A 12 3.26 6.14 4.75
C GLY A 12 3.46 7.61 4.39
N GLY A 13 4.70 8.03 4.12
CA GLY A 13 5.04 9.42 3.80
C GLY A 13 4.45 9.90 2.48
N LEU A 14 4.55 9.09 1.42
CA LEU A 14 3.94 9.41 0.14
C LEU A 14 2.41 9.36 0.18
N THR A 15 1.83 8.44 0.96
CA THR A 15 0.38 8.40 1.18
C THR A 15 -0.11 9.65 1.91
N LEU A 16 0.62 10.10 2.94
CA LEU A 16 0.32 11.36 3.64
C LEU A 16 0.44 12.56 2.72
N ALA A 17 1.50 12.64 1.91
CA ALA A 17 1.67 13.72 0.94
C ALA A 17 0.49 13.79 -0.05
N LEU A 18 0.01 12.65 -0.55
CA LEU A 18 -1.18 12.58 -1.40
C LEU A 18 -2.44 13.06 -0.69
N ALA A 19 -2.62 12.70 0.59
CA ALA A 19 -3.76 13.13 1.39
C ALA A 19 -3.74 14.64 1.64
N LEU A 20 -2.59 15.20 2.02
CA LEU A 20 -2.40 16.64 2.25
C LEU A 20 -2.62 17.44 0.97
N ARG A 21 -2.08 16.97 -0.16
CA ARG A 21 -2.33 17.61 -1.47
C ARG A 21 -3.82 17.66 -1.81
N ARG A 22 -4.57 16.58 -1.55
CA ARG A 22 -6.04 16.58 -1.73
C ARG A 22 -6.77 17.55 -0.81
N ALA A 23 -6.23 17.79 0.39
CA ALA A 23 -6.77 18.74 1.36
C ALA A 23 -6.31 20.19 1.09
N ASN A 24 -5.55 20.45 0.02
CA ASN A 24 -4.92 21.74 -0.28
C ASN A 24 -3.98 22.24 0.82
N ILE A 25 -3.34 21.32 1.55
CA ILE A 25 -2.33 21.64 2.56
C ILE A 25 -0.95 21.48 1.92
N PRO A 26 -0.10 22.53 1.91
CA PRO A 26 1.24 22.45 1.36
C PRO A 26 2.12 21.50 2.18
N CYS A 27 2.91 20.67 1.51
CA CYS A 27 3.83 19.75 2.14
C CYS A 27 5.07 19.49 1.28
N ALA A 28 6.19 19.21 1.95
CA ALA A 28 7.42 18.76 1.33
C ALA A 28 7.85 17.40 1.92
N VAL A 29 8.25 16.48 1.05
CA VAL A 29 8.75 15.14 1.44
C VAL A 29 10.26 15.12 1.30
N PHE A 30 10.95 14.70 2.36
CA PHE A 30 12.40 14.54 2.40
C PHE A 30 12.73 13.06 2.56
N GLU A 31 13.47 12.50 1.60
CA GLU A 31 13.97 11.13 1.64
C GLU A 31 15.50 11.15 1.61
N ARG A 32 16.12 10.28 2.42
CA ARG A 32 17.57 10.14 2.48
C ARG A 32 18.11 9.40 1.26
N ALA A 33 17.36 8.41 0.76
CA ALA A 33 17.72 7.66 -0.44
C ALA A 33 17.69 8.57 -1.69
N PRO A 34 18.70 8.48 -2.58
CA PRO A 34 18.76 9.30 -3.79
C PRO A 34 17.68 8.93 -4.82
N GLU A 35 17.11 7.73 -4.71
CA GLU A 35 16.03 7.24 -5.55
C GLU A 35 15.19 6.20 -4.80
N LEU A 36 13.92 6.07 -5.18
CA LEU A 36 13.05 5.03 -4.65
C LEU A 36 13.40 3.69 -5.31
N LYS A 37 13.93 2.75 -4.53
CA LYS A 37 14.27 1.40 -5.00
C LYS A 37 13.29 0.38 -4.47
N GLU A 38 13.02 -0.62 -5.29
CA GLU A 38 12.40 -1.85 -4.83
C GLU A 38 13.37 -2.59 -3.90
N VAL A 39 12.86 -3.02 -2.75
CA VAL A 39 13.63 -3.80 -1.77
C VAL A 39 13.59 -5.31 -2.10
N GLY A 40 12.93 -5.69 -3.21
CA GLY A 40 12.71 -7.08 -3.62
C GLY A 40 11.68 -7.84 -2.78
N ALA A 41 10.92 -7.15 -1.93
CA ALA A 41 9.88 -7.75 -1.08
C ALA A 41 8.48 -7.48 -1.66
N GLY A 42 7.68 -8.54 -1.79
CA GLY A 42 6.25 -8.39 -2.05
C GLY A 42 5.53 -7.84 -0.81
N ILE A 43 4.52 -7.00 -1.02
CA ILE A 43 3.66 -6.47 0.05
C ILE A 43 2.20 -6.85 -0.19
N GLY A 44 1.54 -7.39 0.83
CA GLY A 44 0.10 -7.58 0.82
C GLY A 44 -0.61 -6.26 1.15
N VAL A 45 -1.54 -5.83 0.28
CA VAL A 45 -2.38 -4.65 0.52
C VAL A 45 -3.81 -5.11 0.76
N TRP A 46 -4.25 -5.00 2.01
CA TRP A 46 -5.60 -5.40 2.41
C TRP A 46 -6.68 -4.43 1.94
N THR A 47 -7.92 -4.91 1.87
CA THR A 47 -9.08 -4.18 1.32
C THR A 47 -9.27 -2.78 1.92
N ASN A 48 -9.01 -2.60 3.22
CA ASN A 48 -9.10 -1.29 3.87
C ASN A 48 -8.09 -0.27 3.28
N ALA A 49 -6.85 -0.69 3.03
CA ALA A 49 -5.83 0.15 2.43
C ALA A 49 -6.14 0.42 0.94
N VAL A 50 -6.61 -0.58 0.19
CA VAL A 50 -7.05 -0.40 -1.21
C VAL A 50 -8.14 0.67 -1.30
N LYS A 51 -9.16 0.62 -0.44
CA LYS A 51 -10.23 1.64 -0.37
C LYS A 51 -9.68 3.05 -0.12
N VAL A 52 -8.67 3.19 0.74
CA VAL A 52 -8.00 4.48 0.97
C VAL A 52 -7.22 4.93 -0.27
N LEU A 53 -6.52 4.02 -0.95
CA LEU A 53 -5.75 4.33 -2.15
C LEU A 53 -6.64 4.68 -3.37
N ASP A 54 -7.83 4.09 -3.47
CA ASP A 54 -8.90 4.53 -4.38
C ASP A 54 -9.36 5.96 -4.02
N ARG A 55 -9.62 6.17 -2.72
CA ARG A 55 -9.69 7.46 -2.02
C ARG A 55 -8.74 8.52 -2.57
N LEU A 56 -7.48 8.09 -2.64
CA LEU A 56 -6.32 8.88 -3.01
C LEU A 56 -6.00 8.82 -4.51
N GLY A 57 -6.87 8.26 -5.35
CA GLY A 57 -6.78 8.33 -6.82
C GLY A 57 -5.65 7.52 -7.44
N VAL A 58 -5.03 6.64 -6.66
CA VAL A 58 -3.93 5.76 -7.12
C VAL A 58 -4.34 4.29 -7.16
N GLY A 59 -5.58 3.97 -6.80
CA GLY A 59 -6.05 2.59 -6.77
C GLY A 59 -6.11 1.90 -8.13
N ALA A 60 -6.35 2.63 -9.23
CA ALA A 60 -6.26 2.07 -10.58
C ALA A 60 -4.83 1.59 -10.88
N ARG A 61 -3.84 2.47 -10.64
CA ARG A 61 -2.41 2.14 -10.80
C ARG A 61 -1.96 1.01 -9.88
N LEU A 62 -2.47 0.96 -8.64
CA LEU A 62 -2.23 -0.16 -7.72
C LEU A 62 -2.67 -1.50 -8.33
N ARG A 63 -3.87 -1.54 -8.92
CA ARG A 63 -4.42 -2.75 -9.56
C ARG A 63 -3.70 -3.12 -10.85
N GLU A 64 -3.12 -2.16 -11.57
CA GLU A 64 -2.30 -2.43 -12.76
C GLU A 64 -0.94 -3.05 -12.41
N THR A 65 -0.34 -2.66 -11.29
CA THR A 65 0.99 -3.13 -10.88
C THR A 65 0.96 -4.32 -9.92
N GLY A 66 -0.19 -4.59 -9.31
CA GLY A 66 -0.40 -5.69 -8.35
C GLY A 66 -1.21 -6.84 -8.94
N ALA A 67 -1.39 -7.89 -8.14
CA ALA A 67 -2.27 -9.00 -8.46
C ALA A 67 -3.23 -9.26 -7.29
N PRO A 68 -4.53 -9.50 -7.54
CA PRO A 68 -5.47 -9.90 -6.50
C PRO A 68 -5.06 -11.26 -5.90
N VAL A 69 -5.18 -11.37 -4.58
CA VAL A 69 -5.00 -12.65 -3.87
C VAL A 69 -6.39 -13.23 -3.59
N HIS A 70 -6.74 -14.29 -4.30
CA HIS A 70 -8.06 -14.93 -4.21
C HIS A 70 -8.17 -15.95 -3.08
N ILE A 71 -7.06 -16.63 -2.75
CA ILE A 71 -7.06 -17.73 -1.80
C ILE A 71 -5.85 -17.58 -0.86
N GLY A 72 -6.11 -17.74 0.44
CA GLY A 72 -5.07 -17.92 1.45
C GLY A 72 -5.16 -19.32 2.04
N GLU A 73 -4.06 -20.07 2.02
CA GLU A 73 -3.97 -21.39 2.65
C GLU A 73 -2.94 -21.39 3.77
N MET A 74 -3.31 -21.98 4.89
CA MET A 74 -2.38 -22.32 5.95
C MET A 74 -2.03 -23.79 5.81
N CYS A 75 -0.76 -24.07 5.53
CA CYS A 75 -0.26 -25.43 5.31
C CYS A 75 0.66 -25.86 6.46
N SER A 76 0.62 -27.14 6.80
CA SER A 76 1.63 -27.75 7.67
C SER A 76 2.99 -27.81 6.96
N ALA A 77 4.06 -28.10 7.71
CA ALA A 77 5.40 -28.31 7.15
C ALA A 77 5.47 -29.48 6.14
N LYS A 78 4.49 -30.39 6.16
CA LYS A 78 4.37 -31.50 5.19
C LYS A 78 3.54 -31.13 3.95
N GLY A 79 3.16 -29.86 3.81
CA GLY A 79 2.33 -29.37 2.69
C GLY A 79 0.84 -29.67 2.82
N GLN A 80 0.37 -30.27 3.92
CA GLN A 80 -1.05 -30.54 4.11
C GLN A 80 -1.78 -29.23 4.48
N VAL A 81 -2.85 -28.91 3.73
CA VAL A 81 -3.71 -27.75 4.01
C VAL A 81 -4.45 -27.98 5.32
N LEU A 82 -4.25 -27.08 6.27
CA LEU A 82 -4.93 -27.06 7.58
C LEU A 82 -6.16 -26.15 7.55
N SER A 83 -6.07 -25.06 6.79
CA SER A 83 -7.16 -24.11 6.60
C SER A 83 -7.03 -23.46 5.22
N ARG A 84 -8.17 -23.23 4.56
CA ARG A 84 -8.27 -22.54 3.28
C ARG A 84 -9.34 -21.47 3.39
N SER A 85 -8.98 -20.25 3.05
CA SER A 85 -9.88 -19.11 3.02
C SER A 85 -10.02 -18.61 1.59
N ASN A 86 -11.27 -18.46 1.14
CA ASN A 86 -11.57 -17.68 -0.06
C ASN A 86 -11.60 -16.19 0.32
N LEU A 87 -10.66 -15.42 -0.23
CA LEU A 87 -10.50 -14.00 0.06
C LEU A 87 -11.37 -13.10 -0.83
N ASP A 88 -11.97 -13.63 -1.90
CA ASP A 88 -12.96 -12.89 -2.70
C ASP A 88 -14.21 -12.53 -1.89
N GLN A 89 -14.44 -13.22 -0.77
CA GLN A 89 -15.56 -12.99 0.14
C GLN A 89 -15.27 -11.93 1.22
N VAL A 90 -14.04 -11.41 1.28
CA VAL A 90 -13.59 -10.43 2.28
C VAL A 90 -13.57 -9.03 1.66
N VAL A 91 -14.77 -8.47 1.42
CA VAL A 91 -14.97 -7.15 0.78
C VAL A 91 -15.44 -6.10 1.77
#